data_AF-A0A419J549-F1
#
_entry.id   AF-A0A419J549-F1
#
_cell.length_a   1.000
_cell.length_b   1.000
_cell.length_c   1.000
_cell.angle_alpha   90.00
_cell.angle_beta   90.00
_cell.angle_gamma   90.00
#
_symmetry.space_group_name_H-M   'P 1'
#
loop_
_entity.id
_entity.type
_entity.pdbx_description
1 polymer ?
#
loop_
_entity_poly.entity_id
_entity_poly.type
_entity_poly.pdbx_seq_one_letter_code
_entity_poly.pdbx_strand_id
1 'polypeptide(L)'
;MNDRGFTLIEILISLTLLTIVLGAVYSTFFSVQRAIERFDKISLKYHETRIALDMMRREVESALVKNTRADESNKIKTGFVIKDRDVFGKSTSALDLTAFSFKGGNLNTISYFVTEKEGKLDLLKTERPVAVQSKEYKVDIVEGIESFTVETHFNQKWVRTWDTELTGKLPDIVRIIIEFDDNGKLVKLTEYARPKIDTKL
;
A
#
# COMPACT_ATOMS: atom_id res chain seq x y z
N MET A 1 70.00 -34.42 -8.77
CA MET A 1 68.61 -33.93 -8.64
C MET A 1 68.13 -34.28 -7.25
N ASN A 2 67.83 -33.29 -6.42
CA ASN A 2 67.33 -33.51 -5.06
C ASN A 2 65.85 -33.12 -5.04
N ASP A 3 64.98 -34.09 -5.31
CA ASP A 3 63.54 -33.92 -5.15
C ASP A 3 63.21 -34.02 -3.66
N ARG A 4 63.17 -32.86 -3.00
CA ARG A 4 62.66 -32.76 -1.62
C ARG A 4 61.14 -32.83 -1.69
N GLY A 5 60.58 -33.96 -1.25
CA GLY A 5 59.13 -34.12 -1.06
C GLY A 5 58.58 -33.20 0.04
N PHE A 6 57.30 -32.86 -0.06
CA PHE A 6 56.59 -32.08 0.96
C PHE A 6 56.53 -32.81 2.30
N THR A 7 56.72 -32.07 3.38
CA THR A 7 56.59 -32.64 4.73
C THR A 7 55.10 -32.79 5.10
N LEU A 8 54.77 -33.76 5.95
CA LEU A 8 53.40 -33.99 6.41
C LEU A 8 52.78 -32.72 7.02
N ILE A 9 53.57 -31.97 7.79
CA ILE A 9 53.14 -30.74 8.45
C ILE A 9 52.79 -29.64 7.45
N GLU A 10 53.50 -29.58 6.32
CA GLU A 10 53.31 -28.56 5.29
C GLU A 10 52.03 -28.79 4.49
N ILE A 11 51.69 -30.06 4.21
CA ILE A 11 50.39 -30.43 3.63
C ILE A 11 49.26 -30.08 4.60
N LEU A 12 49.44 -30.36 5.89
CA LEU A 12 48.43 -30.10 6.91
C LEU A 12 48.17 -28.59 7.05
N ILE A 13 49.22 -27.77 7.12
CA ILE A 13 49.11 -26.31 7.14
C ILE A 13 48.42 -25.80 5.87
N SER A 14 48.82 -26.30 4.69
CA SER A 14 48.23 -25.89 3.42
C SER A 14 46.72 -26.18 3.36
N LEU A 15 46.31 -27.36 3.84
CA LEU A 15 44.90 -27.74 3.90
C LEU A 15 44.11 -26.89 4.90
N THR A 16 44.68 -26.58 6.07
CA THR A 16 44.04 -25.68 7.04
C THR A 16 43.86 -24.26 6.49
N LEU A 17 44.87 -23.72 5.80
CA LEU A 17 44.75 -22.41 5.16
C LEU A 17 43.71 -22.43 4.04
N LEU A 18 43.70 -23.47 3.21
CA LEU A 18 42.72 -23.63 2.14
C LEU A 18 41.29 -23.65 2.69
N THR A 19 41.05 -24.42 3.77
CA THR A 19 39.73 -24.50 4.40
C THR A 19 39.29 -23.19 5.04
N ILE A 20 40.21 -22.44 5.68
CA ILE A 20 39.91 -21.11 6.20
C ILE A 20 39.53 -20.16 5.07
N VAL A 21 40.31 -20.16 3.97
CA VAL A 21 40.05 -19.29 2.80
C VAL A 21 38.71 -19.64 2.16
N LEU A 22 38.44 -20.92 1.91
CA LEU A 22 37.17 -21.37 1.36
C LEU A 22 36.00 -21.04 2.28
N GLY A 23 36.18 -21.18 3.60
CA GLY A 23 35.17 -20.80 4.60
C GLY A 23 34.84 -19.30 4.56
N ALA A 24 35.86 -18.45 4.46
CA ALA A 24 35.67 -17.00 4.34
C ALA A 24 34.96 -16.61 3.03
N VAL A 25 35.35 -17.21 1.91
CA VAL A 25 34.72 -16.99 0.59
C VAL A 25 33.26 -17.42 0.62
N TYR A 26 32.99 -18.62 1.13
CA TYR A 26 31.64 -19.16 1.22
C TYR A 26 30.76 -18.32 2.15
N SER A 27 31.27 -17.94 3.33
CA SER A 27 30.56 -17.06 4.25
C SER A 27 30.18 -15.72 3.60
N THR A 28 31.14 -15.11 2.89
CA THR A 28 30.91 -13.86 2.17
C THR A 28 29.86 -14.02 1.08
N PHE A 29 29.94 -15.08 0.28
CA PHE A 29 28.96 -15.39 -0.76
C PHE A 29 27.53 -15.52 -0.20
N PHE A 30 27.35 -16.29 0.87
CA PHE A 30 26.04 -16.43 1.52
C PHE A 30 25.56 -15.14 2.17
N SER A 31 26.47 -14.32 2.69
CA SER A 31 26.13 -12.99 3.20
C SER A 31 25.60 -12.08 2.10
N VAL A 32 26.27 -12.04 0.95
CA VAL A 32 25.85 -11.24 -0.21
C VAL A 32 24.52 -11.73 -0.77
N GLN A 33 24.37 -13.05 -0.95
CA GLN A 33 23.12 -13.64 -1.46
C GLN A 33 21.93 -13.27 -0.57
N ARG A 34 22.07 -13.43 0.76
CA ARG A 34 21.02 -13.03 1.72
C ARG A 34 20.74 -11.53 1.68
N ALA A 35 21.74 -10.70 1.44
CA ALA A 35 21.53 -9.25 1.30
C ALA A 35 20.71 -8.94 0.05
N ILE A 36 21.03 -9.54 -1.10
CA ILE A 36 20.30 -9.34 -2.36
C ILE A 36 18.83 -9.78 -2.22
N GLU A 37 18.57 -10.98 -1.70
CA GLU A 37 17.20 -11.48 -1.51
C GLU A 37 16.37 -10.61 -0.56
N ARG A 38 17.01 -9.99 0.44
CA ARG A 38 16.35 -9.00 1.32
C ARG A 38 16.00 -7.73 0.55
N PHE A 39 16.92 -7.22 -0.26
CA PHE A 39 16.67 -6.01 -1.06
C PHE A 39 15.51 -6.19 -2.05
N ASP A 40 15.40 -7.34 -2.70
CA ASP A 40 14.32 -7.58 -3.68
C ASP A 40 12.92 -7.54 -3.03
N LYS A 41 12.75 -8.18 -1.87
CA LYS A 41 11.47 -8.19 -1.14
C LYS A 41 11.09 -6.80 -0.63
N ILE A 42 12.07 -6.06 -0.12
CA ILE A 42 11.87 -4.69 0.36
C ILE A 42 11.45 -3.80 -0.81
N SER A 43 12.20 -3.84 -1.91
CA SER A 43 11.91 -3.04 -3.12
C SER A 43 10.49 -3.30 -3.63
N LEU A 44 10.05 -4.56 -3.66
CA LEU A 44 8.72 -4.93 -4.08
C LEU A 44 7.63 -4.31 -3.19
N LYS A 45 7.73 -4.45 -1.87
CA LYS A 45 6.71 -3.95 -0.94
C LYS A 45 6.59 -2.42 -0.96
N TYR A 46 7.72 -1.73 -1.04
CA TYR A 46 7.74 -0.28 -1.22
C TYR A 46 7.09 0.12 -2.55
N HIS A 47 7.37 -0.62 -3.62
CA HIS A 47 6.80 -0.37 -4.94
C HIS A 47 5.28 -0.58 -4.98
N GLU A 48 4.79 -1.70 -4.45
CA GLU A 48 3.35 -2.00 -4.32
C GLU A 48 2.62 -0.92 -3.54
N THR A 49 3.16 -0.54 -2.38
CA THR A 49 2.57 0.51 -1.53
C THR A 49 2.55 1.85 -2.25
N ARG A 50 3.60 2.18 -3.01
CA ARG A 50 3.67 3.44 -3.76
C ARG A 50 2.70 3.48 -4.93
N ILE A 51 2.53 2.36 -5.64
CA ILE A 51 1.50 2.22 -6.69
C ILE A 51 0.11 2.38 -6.07
N ALA A 52 -0.14 1.75 -4.92
CA ALA A 52 -1.42 1.86 -4.22
C ALA A 52 -1.74 3.32 -3.84
N LEU A 53 -0.76 4.04 -3.29
CA LEU A 53 -0.89 5.46 -2.96
C LEU A 53 -1.12 6.33 -4.19
N ASP A 54 -0.38 6.14 -5.29
CA ASP A 54 -0.58 6.93 -6.51
C ASP A 54 -1.96 6.68 -7.14
N MET A 55 -2.41 5.42 -7.12
CA MET A 55 -3.75 5.05 -7.57
C MET A 55 -4.83 5.75 -6.73
N MET A 56 -4.75 5.64 -5.40
CA MET A 56 -5.70 6.31 -4.50
C MET A 56 -5.67 7.82 -4.67
N ARG A 57 -4.47 8.43 -4.82
CA ARG A 57 -4.33 9.86 -5.06
C ARG A 57 -5.08 10.29 -6.31
N ARG A 58 -4.92 9.57 -7.43
CA ARG A 58 -5.61 9.87 -8.69
C ARG A 58 -7.13 9.73 -8.57
N GLU A 59 -7.60 8.71 -7.87
CA GLU A 59 -9.03 8.47 -7.67
C GLU A 59 -9.65 9.50 -6.72
N VAL A 60 -8.94 9.93 -5.69
CA VAL A 60 -9.37 11.06 -4.84
C VAL A 60 -9.36 12.37 -5.63
N GLU A 61 -8.36 12.61 -6.47
CA GLU A 61 -8.31 13.79 -7.35
C GLU A 61 -9.48 13.81 -8.37
N SER A 62 -9.96 12.63 -8.79
CA SER A 62 -11.09 12.45 -9.70
C SER A 62 -12.42 12.18 -9.00
N ALA A 63 -12.48 12.37 -7.68
CA ALA A 63 -13.69 12.16 -6.90
C ALA A 63 -14.80 13.13 -7.33
N LEU A 64 -16.02 12.60 -7.41
CA LEU A 64 -17.21 13.30 -7.84
C LEU A 64 -18.31 13.18 -6.80
N VAL A 65 -18.90 14.31 -6.45
CA VAL A 65 -20.07 14.40 -5.57
C VAL A 65 -21.11 15.25 -6.28
N LYS A 66 -22.22 14.65 -6.66
CA LYS A 66 -23.42 15.37 -7.09
C LYS A 66 -24.20 15.77 -5.86
N ASN A 67 -24.63 17.04 -5.80
CA ASN A 67 -25.43 17.54 -4.69
C ASN A 67 -26.84 16.90 -4.75
N THR A 68 -27.13 15.99 -3.81
CA THR A 68 -28.38 15.23 -3.73
C THR A 68 -29.61 16.14 -3.55
N ARG A 69 -29.44 17.42 -3.20
CA ARG A 69 -30.57 18.36 -3.02
C ARG A 69 -31.16 18.90 -4.33
N ALA A 70 -30.52 18.68 -5.49
CA ALA A 70 -30.90 19.36 -6.73
C ALA A 70 -31.62 18.47 -7.76
N ASP A 71 -31.65 17.15 -7.60
CA ASP A 71 -32.08 16.29 -8.71
C ASP A 71 -32.59 14.91 -8.25
N GLU A 72 -33.86 14.84 -7.82
CA GLU A 72 -34.55 13.57 -7.47
C GLU A 72 -34.70 12.60 -8.68
N SER A 73 -34.37 13.08 -9.88
CA SER A 73 -34.59 12.38 -11.15
C SER A 73 -33.52 11.34 -11.49
N ASN A 74 -32.35 11.37 -10.85
CA ASN A 74 -31.21 10.53 -11.22
C ASN A 74 -30.74 9.63 -10.05
N LYS A 75 -30.93 8.31 -10.18
CA LYS A 75 -30.65 7.28 -9.15
C LYS A 75 -29.17 7.04 -8.84
N ILE A 76 -28.27 7.85 -9.38
CA ILE A 76 -26.83 7.69 -9.23
C ILE A 76 -26.39 8.27 -7.88
N LYS A 77 -26.23 7.41 -6.88
CA LYS A 77 -25.67 7.78 -5.57
C LYS A 77 -24.15 7.97 -5.70
N THR A 78 -23.72 9.22 -5.75
CA THR A 78 -22.31 9.62 -5.65
C THR A 78 -21.99 10.06 -4.23
N GLY A 79 -20.82 9.72 -3.72
CA GLY A 79 -20.39 10.18 -2.40
C GLY A 79 -18.90 9.98 -2.16
N PHE A 80 -18.42 10.60 -1.09
CA PHE A 80 -17.08 10.44 -0.54
C PHE A 80 -17.21 10.28 0.98
N VAL A 81 -16.84 9.12 1.49
CA VAL A 81 -17.00 8.74 2.88
C VAL A 81 -15.70 8.16 3.41
N ILE A 82 -15.20 8.73 4.50
CA ILE A 82 -14.09 8.19 5.29
C ILE A 82 -14.68 7.67 6.59
N LYS A 83 -14.39 6.41 6.91
CA LYS A 83 -14.76 5.77 8.17
C LYS A 83 -13.50 5.37 8.91
N ASP A 84 -13.41 5.76 10.17
CA ASP A 84 -12.40 5.22 11.08
C ASP A 84 -12.80 3.79 11.48
N ARG A 85 -11.85 2.88 11.50
CA ARG A 85 -12.07 1.46 11.78
C ARG A 85 -10.97 0.92 12.68
N ASP A 86 -11.34 -0.07 13.48
CA ASP A 86 -10.38 -0.90 14.18
C ASP A 86 -10.49 -2.33 13.63
N VAL A 87 -9.36 -2.89 13.22
CA VAL A 87 -9.25 -4.30 12.85
C VAL A 87 -8.14 -4.88 13.69
N PHE A 88 -8.49 -5.78 14.60
CA PHE A 88 -7.54 -6.49 15.46
C PHE A 88 -6.69 -5.57 16.37
N GLY A 89 -7.27 -4.48 16.87
CA GLY A 89 -6.58 -3.50 17.73
C GLY A 89 -5.66 -2.56 16.96
N LYS A 90 -5.65 -2.63 15.62
CA LYS A 90 -4.90 -1.75 14.73
C LYS A 90 -5.83 -0.71 14.13
N SER A 91 -5.39 0.55 14.18
CA SER A 91 -6.11 1.66 13.57
C SER A 91 -6.07 1.53 12.04
N THR A 92 -7.25 1.39 11.46
CA THR A 92 -7.47 1.27 10.02
C THR A 92 -8.53 2.26 9.56
N SER A 93 -8.62 2.54 8.27
CA SER A 93 -9.69 3.35 7.72
C SER A 93 -10.39 2.59 6.60
N ALA A 94 -11.64 2.95 6.33
CA ALA A 94 -12.30 2.62 5.08
C ALA A 94 -12.57 3.92 4.32
N LEU A 95 -12.32 3.89 3.02
CA LEU A 95 -12.55 5.00 2.12
C LEU A 95 -13.47 4.54 1.00
N ASP A 96 -14.68 5.07 0.98
CA ASP A 96 -15.67 4.84 -0.06
C ASP A 96 -15.79 6.13 -0.89
N LEU A 97 -15.52 6.08 -2.19
CA LEU A 97 -15.64 7.23 -3.06
C LEU A 97 -16.25 6.89 -4.41
N THR A 98 -16.86 7.87 -5.04
CA THR A 98 -17.28 7.78 -6.44
C THR A 98 -16.32 8.58 -7.29
N ALA A 99 -15.62 7.90 -8.18
CA ALA A 99 -14.51 8.47 -8.93
C ALA A 99 -14.37 7.81 -10.31
N PHE A 100 -13.62 8.47 -11.20
CA PHE A 100 -13.20 7.84 -12.43
C PHE A 100 -12.12 6.82 -12.13
N SER A 101 -12.40 5.56 -12.47
CA SER A 101 -11.44 4.47 -12.28
C SER A 101 -10.21 4.65 -13.16
N PHE A 102 -9.05 4.28 -12.62
CA PHE A 102 -7.79 4.22 -13.35
C PHE A 102 -7.87 3.37 -14.64
N LYS A 103 -8.73 2.35 -14.70
CA LYS A 103 -8.76 1.37 -15.80
C LYS A 103 -9.64 1.74 -17.00
N GLY A 104 -10.58 2.68 -16.92
CA GLY A 104 -11.65 2.69 -17.94
C GLY A 104 -12.48 3.94 -18.16
N GLY A 105 -12.12 5.12 -17.64
CA GLY A 105 -12.83 6.38 -17.94
C GLY A 105 -14.31 6.43 -17.52
N ASN A 106 -14.82 5.36 -16.92
CA ASN A 106 -16.19 5.25 -16.41
C ASN A 106 -16.23 5.64 -14.93
N LEU A 107 -17.38 6.17 -14.52
CA LEU A 107 -17.65 6.51 -13.13
C LEU A 107 -17.93 5.24 -12.33
N ASN A 108 -17.09 4.97 -11.35
CA ASN A 108 -17.17 3.78 -10.52
C ASN A 108 -17.26 4.18 -9.05
N THR A 109 -18.00 3.40 -8.26
CA THR A 109 -17.89 3.46 -6.80
C THR A 109 -16.74 2.54 -6.40
N ILE A 110 -15.77 3.12 -5.72
CA ILE A 110 -14.54 2.49 -5.31
C ILE A 110 -14.52 2.46 -3.79
N SER A 111 -14.20 1.31 -3.21
CA SER A 111 -14.12 1.13 -1.77
C SER A 111 -12.75 0.55 -1.42
N TYR A 112 -12.04 1.22 -0.52
CA TYR A 112 -10.79 0.77 0.06
C TYR A 112 -11.03 0.37 1.50
N PHE A 113 -10.63 -0.85 1.86
CA PHE A 113 -10.75 -1.33 3.23
C PHE A 113 -9.71 -2.39 3.53
N VAL A 114 -9.45 -2.56 4.82
CA VAL A 114 -8.50 -3.55 5.33
C VAL A 114 -9.26 -4.80 5.78
N THR A 115 -8.71 -5.97 5.47
CA THR A 115 -9.14 -7.24 6.08
C THR A 115 -7.95 -7.94 6.70
N GLU A 116 -8.21 -8.70 7.76
CA GLU A 116 -7.22 -9.56 8.38
C GLU A 116 -7.24 -10.94 7.71
N LYS A 117 -6.06 -11.45 7.34
CA LYS A 117 -5.82 -12.80 6.86
C LYS A 117 -4.54 -13.33 7.53
N GLU A 118 -4.65 -14.46 8.23
CA GLU A 118 -3.51 -15.14 8.85
C GLU A 118 -2.67 -14.24 9.80
N GLY A 119 -3.32 -13.35 10.57
CA GLY A 119 -2.66 -12.42 11.48
C GLY A 119 -2.00 -11.21 10.80
N LYS A 120 -2.14 -11.08 9.48
CA LYS A 120 -1.67 -9.94 8.69
C LYS A 120 -2.85 -9.13 8.18
N LEU A 121 -2.65 -7.83 8.02
CA LEU A 121 -3.65 -6.95 7.42
C LEU A 121 -3.37 -6.79 5.94
N ASP A 122 -4.37 -7.02 5.11
CA ASP A 122 -4.30 -6.78 3.67
C ASP A 122 -5.18 -5.58 3.33
N LEU A 123 -4.69 -4.71 2.45
CA LEU A 123 -5.45 -3.60 1.87
C LEU A 123 -6.10 -4.05 0.57
N LEU A 124 -7.43 -3.94 0.50
CA LEU A 124 -8.23 -4.38 -0.62
C LEU A 124 -8.92 -3.17 -1.26
N LYS A 125 -9.14 -3.29 -2.56
CA LYS A 125 -10.01 -2.41 -3.33
C LYS A 125 -11.15 -3.20 -3.92
N THR A 126 -12.35 -2.65 -3.79
CA THR A 126 -13.49 -3.07 -4.59
C THR A 126 -13.93 -1.96 -5.51
N GLU A 127 -14.37 -2.35 -6.71
CA GLU A 127 -14.80 -1.44 -7.76
C GLU A 127 -16.10 -1.93 -8.37
N ARG A 128 -17.10 -1.05 -8.39
CA ARG A 128 -18.40 -1.29 -9.04
C ARG A 128 -18.74 -0.13 -10.00
N PRO A 129 -19.07 -0.40 -11.27
CA PRO A 129 -19.61 0.61 -12.15
C PRO A 129 -20.88 1.24 -11.59
N VAL A 130 -20.99 2.56 -11.69
CA VAL A 130 -22.16 3.29 -11.19
C VAL A 130 -23.37 3.09 -12.11
N ALA A 131 -23.14 2.98 -13.42
CA ALA A 131 -24.19 2.90 -14.43
C ALA A 131 -24.79 1.50 -14.65
N VAL A 132 -24.09 0.44 -14.23
CA VAL A 132 -24.48 -0.96 -14.49
C VAL A 132 -24.38 -1.75 -13.19
N GLN A 133 -25.42 -2.50 -12.83
CA GLN A 133 -25.32 -3.55 -11.80
C GLN A 133 -24.50 -4.72 -12.36
N SER A 134 -23.17 -4.58 -12.33
CA SER A 134 -22.24 -5.65 -12.66
C SER A 134 -21.61 -6.22 -11.39
N LYS A 135 -20.84 -7.31 -11.57
CA LYS A 135 -20.14 -8.00 -10.48
C LYS A 135 -19.09 -7.07 -9.86
N GLU A 136 -19.09 -6.96 -8.54
CA GLU A 136 -18.06 -6.25 -7.78
C GLU A 136 -16.70 -6.91 -8.03
N TYR A 137 -15.72 -6.12 -8.50
CA TYR A 137 -14.37 -6.60 -8.70
C TYR A 137 -13.53 -6.29 -7.46
N LYS A 138 -13.02 -7.33 -6.81
CA LYS A 138 -12.24 -7.25 -5.57
C LYS A 138 -10.79 -7.64 -5.84
N VAL A 139 -9.85 -6.82 -5.39
CA VAL A 139 -8.40 -7.02 -5.56
C VAL A 139 -7.67 -6.68 -4.28
N ASP A 140 -6.72 -7.54 -3.91
CA ASP A 140 -5.70 -7.24 -2.90
C ASP A 140 -4.63 -6.32 -3.55
N ILE A 141 -4.41 -5.13 -3.00
CA ILE A 141 -3.45 -4.16 -3.57
C ILE A 141 -2.13 -4.19 -2.81
N VAL A 142 -2.20 -4.27 -1.49
CA VAL A 142 -1.02 -4.33 -0.63
C VAL A 142 -1.30 -5.34 0.47
N GLU A 143 -0.56 -6.44 0.46
CA GLU A 143 -0.65 -7.46 1.51
C GLU A 143 0.21 -7.09 2.71
N GLY A 144 -0.11 -7.58 3.91
CA GLY A 144 0.76 -7.47 5.07
C GLY A 144 1.18 -6.04 5.46
N ILE A 145 0.20 -5.15 5.62
CA ILE A 145 0.37 -3.82 6.19
C ILE A 145 0.20 -3.85 7.72
N GLU A 146 0.67 -2.80 8.39
CA GLU A 146 0.51 -2.57 9.82
C GLU A 146 -0.63 -1.58 10.10
N SER A 147 -0.80 -0.56 9.25
CA SER A 147 -1.90 0.40 9.36
C SER A 147 -2.24 0.99 7.99
N PHE A 148 -3.51 1.35 7.83
CA PHE A 148 -4.00 2.16 6.73
C PHE A 148 -4.87 3.27 7.31
N THR A 149 -4.44 4.52 7.18
CA THR A 149 -5.16 5.67 7.74
C THR A 149 -5.51 6.66 6.63
N VAL A 150 -6.76 7.09 6.60
CA VAL A 150 -7.23 8.15 5.71
C VAL A 150 -7.81 9.29 6.55
N GLU A 151 -7.33 10.50 6.30
CA GLU A 151 -7.68 11.67 7.09
C GLU A 151 -7.96 12.85 6.16
N THR A 152 -8.86 13.73 6.57
CA THR A 152 -9.13 14.99 5.88
C THR A 152 -8.90 16.17 6.81
N HIS A 153 -8.53 17.30 6.23
CA HIS A 153 -8.38 18.54 6.98
C HIS A 153 -9.70 19.31 7.04
N PHE A 154 -10.22 19.54 8.24
CA PHE A 154 -11.43 20.31 8.49
C PHE A 154 -11.29 21.14 9.76
N ASN A 155 -11.67 22.43 9.71
CA ASN A 155 -11.58 23.37 10.84
C ASN A 155 -10.21 23.37 11.54
N GLN A 156 -9.13 23.45 10.77
CA GLN A 156 -7.73 23.45 11.25
C GLN A 156 -7.30 22.16 11.97
N LYS A 157 -8.05 21.06 11.80
CA LYS A 157 -7.74 19.76 12.40
C LYS A 157 -7.80 18.65 11.36
N TRP A 158 -6.99 17.63 11.56
CA TRP A 158 -7.09 16.38 10.81
C TRP A 158 -8.16 15.51 11.47
N VAL A 159 -9.15 15.10 10.68
CA VAL A 159 -10.24 14.22 11.12
C VAL A 159 -10.23 12.94 10.29
N ARG A 160 -10.55 11.81 10.95
CA ARG A 160 -10.54 10.47 10.37
C ARG A 160 -11.91 10.03 9.83
N THR A 161 -12.85 10.95 9.82
CA THR A 161 -14.23 10.71 9.41
C THR A 161 -14.68 11.83 8.52
N TRP A 162 -15.31 11.46 7.41
CA TRP A 162 -15.92 12.41 6.49
C TRP A 162 -17.13 11.75 5.85
N ASP A 163 -18.19 12.52 5.65
CA ASP A 163 -19.35 12.05 4.91
C ASP A 163 -19.90 13.19 4.08
N THR A 164 -19.89 13.03 2.76
CA THR A 164 -20.46 14.01 1.83
C THR A 164 -21.98 14.12 1.91
N GLU A 165 -22.68 13.08 2.37
CA GLU A 165 -24.14 13.16 2.56
C GLU A 165 -24.47 14.13 3.69
N LEU A 166 -23.61 14.20 4.72
CA LEU A 166 -23.76 15.11 5.85
C LEU A 166 -23.20 16.52 5.57
N THR A 167 -22.03 16.58 4.93
CA THR A 167 -21.31 17.86 4.72
C THR A 167 -21.72 18.57 3.43
N GLY A 168 -22.27 17.84 2.45
CA GLY A 168 -22.65 18.36 1.13
C GLY A 168 -21.48 18.77 0.24
N LYS A 169 -20.22 18.51 0.64
CA LYS A 169 -19.02 18.89 -0.11
C LYS A 169 -17.89 17.87 0.01
N LEU A 170 -17.04 17.84 -1.01
CA LEU A 170 -15.79 17.10 -0.97
C LEU A 170 -14.82 17.71 0.07
N PRO A 171 -13.92 16.89 0.65
CA PRO A 171 -12.86 17.39 1.52
C PRO A 171 -11.83 18.22 0.74
N ASP A 172 -11.26 19.25 1.37
CA ASP A 172 -10.29 20.15 0.72
C ASP A 172 -8.94 19.46 0.43
N ILE A 173 -8.51 18.61 1.36
CA ILE A 173 -7.29 17.79 1.24
C ILE A 173 -7.49 16.49 2.00
N VAL A 174 -7.04 15.40 1.37
CA VAL A 174 -7.05 14.06 1.93
C VAL A 174 -5.59 13.63 2.10
N ARG A 175 -5.28 13.12 3.28
CA ARG A 175 -4.00 12.50 3.62
C ARG A 175 -4.22 10.99 3.73
N ILE A 176 -3.43 10.25 2.97
CA ILE A 176 -3.48 8.78 2.93
C ILE A 176 -2.15 8.27 3.46
N ILE A 177 -2.21 7.40 4.44
CA ILE A 177 -1.03 6.84 5.12
C ILE A 177 -1.13 5.32 5.07
N ILE A 178 -0.07 4.68 4.59
CA ILE A 178 0.11 3.24 4.72
C ILE A 178 1.39 3.01 5.53
N GLU A 179 1.27 2.16 6.54
CA GLU A 179 2.39 1.72 7.36
C GLU A 179 2.57 0.21 7.19
N PHE A 180 3.82 -0.24 7.08
CA PHE A 180 4.15 -1.66 6.99
C PHE A 180 5.48 -1.94 7.70
N ASP A 181 5.66 -3.17 8.16
CA ASP A 181 6.92 -3.61 8.74
C ASP A 181 7.94 -3.96 7.66
N ASP A 182 9.15 -3.44 7.83
CA ASP A 182 10.35 -3.83 7.09
C ASP A 182 11.38 -4.40 8.07
N ASN A 183 11.32 -5.70 8.29
CA ASN A 183 12.25 -6.46 9.13
C ASN A 183 12.40 -5.88 10.56
N GLY A 184 11.27 -5.54 11.19
CA GLY A 184 11.22 -4.94 12.52
C GLY A 184 11.33 -3.42 12.54
N LYS A 185 11.48 -2.77 11.38
CA LYS A 185 11.38 -1.32 11.24
C LYS A 185 10.05 -0.95 10.62
N LEU A 186 9.23 -0.21 11.37
CA LEU A 186 7.99 0.34 10.84
C LEU A 186 8.30 1.45 9.80
N VAL A 187 7.85 1.23 8.57
CA VAL A 187 7.95 2.17 7.46
C VAL A 187 6.61 2.84 7.27
N LYS A 188 6.62 4.17 7.15
CA LYS A 188 5.43 4.98 6.89
C LYS A 188 5.55 5.69 5.56
N LEU A 189 4.62 5.42 4.64
CA LEU A 189 4.46 6.18 3.40
C LEU A 189 3.20 7.04 3.49
N THR A 190 3.29 8.27 3.00
CA THR A 190 2.21 9.26 3.09
C THR A 190 2.04 9.96 1.75
N GLU A 191 0.79 10.08 1.32
CA GLU A 191 0.40 10.76 0.10
C GLU A 191 -0.69 11.79 0.40
N TYR A 192 -0.65 12.92 -0.31
CA TYR A 192 -1.64 13.98 -0.18
C TYR A 192 -2.39 14.14 -1.49
N ALA A 193 -3.71 14.14 -1.43
CA ALA A 193 -4.58 14.29 -2.58
C ALA A 193 -5.57 15.43 -2.35
N ARG A 194 -5.87 16.19 -3.40
CA ARG A 194 -6.91 17.23 -3.37
C ARG A 194 -7.93 16.91 -4.46
N PRO A 195 -9.21 16.73 -4.15
CA PRO A 195 -10.23 16.58 -5.17
C PRO A 195 -10.21 17.79 -6.13
N LYS A 196 -10.11 17.53 -7.43
CA LYS A 196 -9.94 18.58 -8.46
C LYS A 196 -11.22 18.87 -9.25
N ILE A 197 -12.19 17.96 -9.22
CA ILE A 197 -13.43 18.14 -9.96
C ILE A 197 -14.38 18.97 -9.09
N ASP A 198 -14.39 20.27 -9.36
CA ASP A 198 -15.30 21.22 -8.71
C ASP A 198 -16.76 20.93 -9.13
N THR A 199 -17.64 21.16 -8.17
CA THR A 199 -19.05 20.75 -8.11
C THR A 199 -19.92 21.59 -9.05
N LYS A 200 -19.65 21.55 -10.35
CA LYS A 200 -20.48 22.19 -11.38
C LYS A 200 -20.65 21.29 -12.60
N LEU A 201 -21.39 20.20 -12.41
CA LEU A 201 -22.11 19.52 -13.49
C LEU A 201 -23.60 19.50 -13.16
#